data_AF-A0A545B670-F1
#
_entry.id   AF-A0A545B670-F1
#
_cell.length_a   1.000
_cell.length_b   1.000
_cell.length_c   1.000
_cell.angle_alpha   90.00
_cell.angle_beta   90.00
_cell.angle_gamma   90.00
#
_symmetry.space_group_name_H-M   'P 1'
#
loop_
_entity.id
_entity.type
_entity.pdbx_description
1 polymer ?
#
loop_
_entity_poly.entity_id
_entity_poly.type
_entity_poly.pdbx_seq_one_letter_code
_entity_poly.pdbx_strand_id
1 'polypeptide(L)'
;MLRQDLSLSSRPEIARACGRVLRRRAYAPRGSDIAGYGQTVSGRALPLLTDGVRQETLTDTYFFYGTLSYPPLLKQVLGRIPEMRPAFLDGFAPHVAQREGEDMPFPILRPSEVGVPGVLIETLTEEEDARLRAHEAAYGLHPCDIVLDGIDGSVRAQVFMPDEGRWQAGAPWDLAEWVETHGELATAAAQDVLSALQDMTFDQAYARKPQFLIRAASRVRAQMPRPHALRKAPEAGDVETVSVHIPYAKFFAVEDYELRHKRFDGSMSDVLSRAAFVSGDAAVVLPYDPVRDKVLLIEQFRVGPHARGDSNPWLLEAIAGRIDPGETPEQTVRREAVEEAKLSVSELIAASSFYPSPGAKAEYVYCYLGIADLHEDAAAPGGKPDEGEDIRPHLVSYDTFMALIDSGEIDNGPTLICAMALMRKRDALRQRDSAG
;
A
#
# COMPACT_ATOMS: atom_id res chain seq x y z
N MET A 1 65.57 -1.11 3.89
CA MET A 1 65.76 -2.51 4.34
C MET A 1 64.68 -2.78 5.36
N LEU A 2 63.64 -3.60 5.22
CA LEU A 2 63.07 -4.56 4.24
C LEU A 2 61.54 -4.49 4.52
N ARG A 3 60.60 -4.24 3.59
CA ARG A 3 59.91 -5.15 2.61
C ARG A 3 59.77 -6.63 2.97
N GLN A 4 58.51 -7.08 3.05
CA GLN A 4 57.84 -8.27 2.45
C GLN A 4 56.82 -8.88 3.42
N ASP A 5 55.74 -9.55 3.03
CA ASP A 5 54.81 -9.55 1.89
C ASP A 5 53.65 -10.49 2.30
N LEU A 6 52.52 -10.38 1.60
CA LEU A 6 51.27 -11.15 1.76
C LEU A 6 51.44 -12.68 1.67
N SER A 7 50.54 -13.42 2.33
CA SER A 7 49.86 -14.54 1.67
C SER A 7 48.53 -14.91 2.36
N LEU A 8 47.44 -14.68 1.63
CA LEU A 8 46.13 -15.33 1.75
C LEU A 8 46.22 -16.75 1.17
N SER A 9 45.95 -17.75 1.99
CA SER A 9 45.45 -19.10 1.64
C SER A 9 45.40 -19.87 2.96
N SER A 10 44.39 -20.60 3.38
CA SER A 10 43.22 -21.16 2.72
C SER A 10 42.37 -21.79 3.83
N ARG A 11 41.05 -21.55 3.87
CA ARG A 11 40.11 -22.43 4.60
C ARG A 11 39.02 -22.89 3.63
N PRO A 12 39.10 -24.14 3.13
CA PRO A 12 38.12 -24.75 2.23
C PRO A 12 36.81 -25.21 2.91
N GLU A 13 36.58 -24.92 4.19
CA GLU A 13 35.49 -25.52 4.96
C GLU A 13 34.16 -24.75 4.89
N ILE A 14 34.18 -23.42 4.72
CA ILE A 14 32.94 -22.61 4.60
C ILE A 14 32.26 -22.85 3.24
N ALA A 15 33.04 -23.07 2.17
CA ALA A 15 32.48 -23.39 0.84
C ALA A 15 31.84 -24.79 0.76
N ARG A 16 32.24 -25.75 1.64
CA ARG A 16 31.65 -27.10 1.67
C ARG A 16 30.34 -27.18 2.47
N ALA A 17 30.13 -26.30 3.45
CA ALA A 17 28.86 -26.17 4.15
C ALA A 17 27.78 -25.57 3.24
N CYS A 18 28.09 -24.48 2.52
CA CYS A 18 27.15 -23.85 1.58
C CYS A 18 26.78 -24.74 0.38
N GLY A 19 27.72 -25.59 -0.11
CA GLY A 19 27.50 -26.44 -1.28
C GLY A 19 26.60 -27.67 -1.07
N ARG A 20 26.32 -28.06 0.18
CA ARG A 20 25.35 -29.15 0.48
C ARG A 20 23.94 -28.64 0.76
N VAL A 21 23.79 -27.37 1.12
CA VAL A 21 22.56 -26.83 1.70
C VAL A 21 21.70 -26.07 0.68
N LEU A 22 22.21 -25.71 -0.50
CA LEU A 22 21.43 -24.93 -1.47
C LEU A 22 21.50 -25.56 -2.87
N ARG A 23 20.35 -26.04 -3.37
CA ARG A 23 20.18 -26.43 -4.78
C ARG A 23 19.02 -25.66 -5.40
N ARG A 24 19.29 -24.96 -6.50
CA ARG A 24 18.28 -24.26 -7.30
C ARG A 24 17.50 -25.27 -8.14
N ARG A 25 16.17 -25.22 -8.08
CA ARG A 25 15.31 -26.01 -8.98
C ARG A 25 14.97 -25.16 -10.22
N ALA A 26 15.21 -25.71 -11.41
CA ALA A 26 14.78 -25.06 -12.66
C ALA A 26 13.27 -25.25 -12.83
N TYR A 27 12.54 -24.15 -13.03
CA TYR A 27 11.12 -24.15 -13.40
C TYR A 27 10.98 -24.04 -14.92
N ALA A 28 10.26 -24.96 -15.54
CA ALA A 28 9.86 -24.87 -16.93
C ALA A 28 8.37 -24.46 -16.97
N PRO A 29 8.02 -23.29 -17.52
CA PRO A 29 6.62 -22.96 -17.76
C PRO A 29 6.05 -23.96 -18.77
N ARG A 30 4.94 -24.61 -18.43
CA ARG A 30 4.18 -25.36 -19.45
C ARG A 30 3.56 -24.34 -20.41
N GLY A 31 3.87 -24.50 -21.69
CA GLY A 31 3.62 -23.50 -22.74
C GLY A 31 2.16 -23.07 -22.86
N SER A 32 1.98 -21.77 -23.06
CA SER A 32 0.79 -21.16 -23.61
C SER A 32 0.94 -21.09 -25.13
N ASP A 33 0.20 -21.95 -25.85
CA ASP A 33 -0.07 -21.72 -27.27
C ASP A 33 -1.10 -20.59 -27.35
N ILE A 34 -0.61 -19.36 -27.58
CA ILE A 34 -1.43 -18.21 -27.92
C ILE A 34 -1.27 -17.96 -29.43
N ALA A 35 -2.15 -18.58 -30.21
CA ALA A 35 -2.35 -18.23 -31.61
C ALA A 35 -3.85 -18.04 -31.88
N GLY A 36 -4.24 -16.80 -32.21
CA GLY A 36 -5.48 -16.48 -32.92
C GLY A 36 -6.68 -16.09 -32.08
N TYR A 37 -6.84 -14.79 -31.81
CA TYR A 37 -8.17 -14.23 -31.51
C TYR A 37 -8.88 -13.88 -32.81
N GLY A 38 -9.98 -14.58 -33.08
CA GLY A 38 -10.89 -14.32 -34.18
C GLY A 38 -12.16 -15.14 -34.05
N GLN A 39 -13.26 -14.45 -33.73
CA GLN A 39 -14.67 -14.83 -33.85
C GLN A 39 -15.43 -15.35 -32.60
N THR A 40 -16.54 -14.65 -32.37
CA THR A 40 -17.72 -14.93 -31.54
C THR A 40 -18.45 -16.21 -31.92
N VAL A 41 -18.81 -17.08 -30.94
CA VAL A 41 -20.05 -17.90 -30.95
C VAL A 41 -20.48 -18.26 -29.51
N SER A 42 -21.80 -18.28 -29.33
CA SER A 42 -22.68 -18.62 -28.21
C SER A 42 -22.32 -19.78 -27.27
N GLY A 43 -22.71 -19.61 -26.00
CA GLY A 43 -23.56 -20.51 -25.22
C GLY A 43 -23.26 -22.01 -25.21
N ARG A 44 -22.66 -22.49 -24.11
CA ARG A 44 -22.84 -23.87 -23.64
C ARG A 44 -22.68 -23.93 -22.12
N ALA A 45 -23.71 -24.44 -21.46
CA ALA A 45 -23.71 -24.74 -20.03
C ALA A 45 -22.61 -25.78 -19.71
N LEU A 46 -21.86 -25.54 -18.63
CA LEU A 46 -20.93 -26.51 -18.04
C LEU A 46 -21.75 -27.67 -17.44
N PRO A 47 -21.36 -28.94 -17.65
CA PRO A 47 -22.04 -30.06 -17.04
C PRO A 47 -21.75 -30.12 -15.53
N LEU A 48 -22.80 -30.39 -14.75
CA LEU A 48 -22.73 -30.76 -13.34
C LEU A 48 -21.81 -31.97 -13.19
N LEU A 49 -20.61 -31.75 -12.65
CA LEU A 49 -19.70 -32.82 -12.24
C LEU A 49 -20.12 -33.29 -10.85
N THR A 50 -20.49 -34.57 -10.80
CA THR A 50 -20.82 -35.35 -9.61
C THR A 50 -19.64 -35.43 -8.64
N ASP A 51 -19.97 -35.45 -7.34
CA ASP A 51 -19.09 -35.60 -6.19
C ASP A 51 -17.97 -36.63 -6.41
N GLY A 52 -16.77 -36.11 -6.64
CA GLY A 52 -15.51 -36.84 -6.48
C GLY A 52 -14.63 -36.02 -5.54
N VAL A 53 -14.36 -36.56 -4.36
CA VAL A 53 -13.38 -36.01 -3.41
C VAL A 53 -12.06 -35.84 -4.17
N ARG A 54 -11.69 -34.61 -4.52
CA ARG A 54 -10.33 -34.31 -5.01
C ARG A 54 -9.39 -34.65 -3.86
N GLN A 55 -8.56 -35.69 -4.04
CA GLN A 55 -7.38 -35.87 -3.19
C GLN A 55 -6.46 -34.67 -3.49
N GLU A 56 -6.44 -33.70 -2.59
CA GLU A 56 -5.51 -32.58 -2.66
C GLU A 56 -4.09 -33.13 -2.49
N THR A 57 -3.29 -33.07 -3.55
CA THR A 57 -1.87 -33.40 -3.48
C THR A 57 -1.18 -32.37 -2.58
N LEU A 58 -0.62 -32.82 -1.45
CA LEU A 58 0.19 -31.98 -0.57
C LEU A 58 1.54 -31.70 -1.26
N THR A 59 1.97 -30.43 -1.28
CA THR A 59 3.22 -29.99 -1.92
C THR A 59 4.43 -30.01 -0.98
N ASP A 60 5.49 -29.25 -1.32
CA ASP A 60 6.74 -29.14 -0.58
C ASP A 60 6.56 -28.58 0.85
N THR A 61 7.44 -28.99 1.77
CA THR A 61 7.60 -28.40 3.10
C THR A 61 8.38 -27.09 3.01
N TYR A 62 7.95 -26.04 3.73
CA TYR A 62 8.59 -24.73 3.75
C TYR A 62 9.09 -24.32 5.13
N PHE A 63 10.21 -23.61 5.16
CA PHE A 63 10.76 -22.93 6.33
C PHE A 63 10.69 -21.42 6.14
N PHE A 64 10.03 -20.72 7.06
CA PHE A 64 9.95 -19.26 7.07
C PHE A 64 10.66 -18.68 8.29
N TYR A 65 11.42 -17.61 8.08
CA TYR A 65 12.28 -16.98 9.08
C TYR A 65 12.01 -15.46 9.21
N GLY A 66 10.94 -14.98 8.59
CA GLY A 66 10.75 -13.57 8.28
C GLY A 66 9.29 -13.15 8.21
N THR A 67 8.94 -12.33 7.22
CA THR A 67 7.58 -11.77 7.06
C THR A 67 6.50 -12.85 7.03
N LEU A 68 6.71 -13.96 6.33
CA LEU A 68 5.76 -15.09 6.27
C LEU A 68 5.64 -15.89 7.57
N SER A 69 6.49 -15.63 8.56
CA SER A 69 6.31 -16.14 9.92
C SER A 69 5.25 -15.35 10.70
N TYR A 70 4.77 -14.21 10.17
CA TYR A 70 3.66 -13.43 10.71
C TYR A 70 2.31 -14.01 10.25
N PRO A 71 1.50 -14.60 11.14
CA PRO A 71 0.30 -15.35 10.74
C PRO A 71 -0.75 -14.54 9.96
N PRO A 72 -1.02 -13.25 10.25
CA PRO A 72 -1.97 -12.45 9.46
C PRO A 72 -1.54 -12.29 8.00
N LEU A 73 -0.26 -12.00 7.73
CA LEU A 73 0.26 -11.94 6.36
C LEU A 73 0.15 -13.32 5.69
N LEU A 74 0.57 -14.37 6.38
CA LEU A 74 0.51 -15.73 5.85
C LEU A 74 -0.93 -16.14 5.51
N LYS A 75 -1.91 -15.79 6.36
CA LYS A 75 -3.33 -16.00 6.10
C LYS A 75 -3.79 -15.28 4.84
N GLN A 76 -3.33 -14.05 4.62
CA GLN A 76 -3.69 -13.30 3.42
C GLN A 76 -3.09 -13.95 2.16
N VAL A 77 -1.87 -14.46 2.27
CA VAL A 77 -1.18 -15.13 1.16
C VAL A 77 -1.83 -16.46 0.82
N LEU A 78 -2.08 -17.32 1.81
CA LEU A 78 -2.57 -18.69 1.60
C LEU A 78 -4.09 -18.83 1.64
N GLY A 79 -4.81 -17.86 2.21
CA GLY A 79 -6.26 -17.96 2.50
C GLY A 79 -6.58 -18.61 3.86
N ARG A 80 -5.60 -19.22 4.52
CA ARG A 80 -5.71 -19.80 5.88
C ARG A 80 -4.38 -19.69 6.63
N ILE A 81 -4.43 -19.93 7.93
CA ILE A 81 -3.21 -20.12 8.74
C ILE A 81 -2.97 -21.64 8.81
N PRO A 82 -1.92 -22.18 8.17
CA PRO A 82 -1.54 -23.58 8.31
C PRO A 82 -0.95 -23.87 9.71
N GLU A 83 -0.74 -25.14 10.03
CA GLU A 83 0.04 -25.49 11.21
C GLU A 83 1.48 -24.99 11.04
N MET A 84 1.96 -24.24 12.04
CA MET A 84 3.29 -23.63 12.05
C MET A 84 4.08 -24.25 13.22
N ARG A 85 5.09 -25.07 12.91
CA ARG A 85 5.91 -25.72 13.94
C ARG A 85 7.23 -24.98 14.10
N PRO A 86 7.67 -24.61 15.32
CA PRO A 86 8.97 -23.96 15.51
C PRO A 86 10.11 -24.80 14.90
N ALA A 87 11.04 -24.13 14.23
CA ALA A 87 12.20 -24.74 13.59
C ALA A 87 13.41 -23.81 13.65
N PHE A 88 14.60 -24.35 13.38
CA PHE A 88 15.85 -23.61 13.40
C PHE A 88 16.71 -23.98 12.18
N LEU A 89 17.27 -22.97 11.52
CA LEU A 89 18.17 -23.15 10.37
C LEU A 89 19.57 -22.68 10.75
N ASP A 90 20.52 -23.60 10.79
CA ASP A 90 21.93 -23.31 11.06
C ASP A 90 22.65 -22.68 9.85
N GLY A 91 23.71 -21.92 10.13
CA GLY A 91 24.62 -21.41 9.10
C GLY A 91 24.16 -20.14 8.40
N PHE A 92 23.05 -19.53 8.84
CA PHE A 92 22.48 -18.33 8.24
C PHE A 92 21.94 -17.35 9.29
N ALA A 93 22.07 -16.06 9.00
CA ALA A 93 21.42 -14.99 9.75
C ALA A 93 20.56 -14.12 8.82
N PRO A 94 19.39 -13.64 9.28
CA PRO A 94 18.53 -12.77 8.50
C PRO A 94 18.97 -11.31 8.63
N HIS A 95 18.99 -10.61 7.50
CA HIS A 95 19.29 -9.18 7.41
C HIS A 95 18.19 -8.48 6.61
N VAL A 96 17.96 -7.21 6.90
CA VAL A 96 17.08 -6.36 6.08
C VAL A 96 17.68 -6.27 4.67
N ALA A 97 16.86 -6.57 3.66
CA ALA A 97 17.23 -6.37 2.26
C ALA A 97 17.31 -4.87 1.94
N GLN A 98 18.42 -4.44 1.33
CA GLN A 98 18.64 -3.05 0.96
C GLN A 98 18.88 -2.90 -0.54
N ARG A 99 18.22 -1.90 -1.12
CA ARG A 99 18.41 -1.37 -2.47
C ARG A 99 17.90 0.07 -2.49
N GLU A 100 18.45 0.90 -3.39
CA GLU A 100 17.92 2.23 -3.63
C GLU A 100 16.43 2.17 -4.02
N GLY A 101 15.59 2.96 -3.34
CA GLY A 101 14.14 3.02 -3.53
C GLY A 101 13.35 1.84 -2.93
N GLU A 102 13.93 1.05 -2.03
CA GLU A 102 13.20 0.03 -1.27
C GLU A 102 12.82 0.56 0.12
N ASP A 103 11.54 0.92 0.27
CA ASP A 103 11.00 1.51 1.49
C ASP A 103 10.24 0.50 2.38
N MET A 104 9.99 -0.71 1.89
CA MET A 104 9.29 -1.75 2.64
C MET A 104 10.27 -2.87 3.03
N PRO A 105 10.74 -2.92 4.28
CA PRO A 105 11.75 -3.88 4.71
C PRO A 105 11.22 -5.32 4.64
N PHE A 106 12.08 -6.22 4.17
CA PHE A 106 11.87 -7.68 4.21
C PHE A 106 13.24 -8.38 4.39
N PRO A 107 13.29 -9.64 4.88
CA PRO A 107 14.54 -10.26 5.24
C PRO A 107 15.14 -11.12 4.14
N ILE A 108 16.46 -11.07 4.03
CA ILE A 108 17.28 -11.99 3.23
C ILE A 108 18.27 -12.73 4.13
N LEU A 109 18.52 -14.00 3.84
CA LEU A 109 19.53 -14.77 4.55
C LEU A 109 20.93 -14.49 4.02
N ARG A 110 21.89 -14.42 4.95
CA ARG A 110 23.33 -14.42 4.66
C ARG A 110 24.02 -15.53 5.43
N PRO A 111 25.07 -16.15 4.87
CA PRO A 111 25.89 -17.11 5.60
C PRO A 111 26.39 -16.51 6.92
N SER A 112 26.26 -17.26 8.01
CA SER A 112 26.62 -16.85 9.36
C SER A 112 27.07 -18.06 10.18
N GLU A 113 27.83 -17.82 11.25
CA GLU A 113 28.12 -18.85 12.26
C GLU A 113 26.95 -19.04 13.24
N VAL A 114 25.99 -18.11 13.23
CA VAL A 114 24.75 -18.17 13.99
C VAL A 114 23.65 -18.78 13.11
N GLY A 115 22.67 -19.46 13.71
CA GLY A 115 21.46 -19.91 13.02
C GLY A 115 20.26 -18.98 13.25
N VAL A 116 19.17 -19.24 12.53
CA VAL A 116 17.97 -18.41 12.55
C VAL A 116 16.75 -19.22 13.02
N PRO A 117 16.00 -18.72 14.02
CA PRO A 117 14.72 -19.33 14.39
C PRO A 117 13.67 -19.02 13.32
N GLY A 118 12.76 -19.96 13.12
CA GLY A 118 11.69 -19.83 12.16
C GLY A 118 10.55 -20.80 12.42
N VAL A 119 9.73 -21.00 11.41
CA VAL A 119 8.57 -21.89 11.43
C VAL A 119 8.60 -22.80 10.21
N LEU A 120 8.22 -24.05 10.44
CA LEU A 120 8.05 -25.08 9.42
C LEU A 120 6.57 -25.26 9.12
N ILE A 121 6.26 -25.42 7.84
CA ILE A 121 4.91 -25.71 7.33
C ILE A 121 5.03 -26.88 6.35
N GLU A 122 4.25 -27.93 6.58
CA GLU A 122 4.42 -29.23 5.89
C GLU A 122 3.30 -29.60 4.92
N THR A 123 2.25 -28.78 4.87
CA THR A 123 1.02 -29.11 4.12
C THR A 123 0.46 -27.88 3.44
N LEU A 124 0.80 -27.73 2.16
CA LEU A 124 0.16 -26.77 1.26
C LEU A 124 -0.51 -27.52 0.11
N THR A 125 -1.64 -27.01 -0.33
CA THR A 125 -2.24 -27.41 -1.61
C THR A 125 -1.45 -26.82 -2.78
N GLU A 126 -1.63 -27.33 -3.99
CA GLU A 126 -1.00 -26.76 -5.20
C GLU A 126 -1.36 -25.28 -5.41
N GLU A 127 -2.58 -24.86 -5.06
CA GLU A 127 -3.02 -23.47 -5.16
C GLU A 127 -2.31 -22.57 -4.13
N GLU A 128 -2.18 -23.07 -2.90
CA GLU A 128 -1.49 -22.36 -1.82
C GLU A 128 0.00 -22.19 -2.13
N ASP A 129 0.67 -23.24 -2.61
CA ASP A 129 2.06 -23.20 -3.05
C ASP A 129 2.27 -22.19 -4.20
N ALA A 130 1.35 -22.16 -5.17
CA ALA A 130 1.41 -21.20 -6.27
C ALA A 130 1.27 -19.75 -5.79
N ARG A 131 0.32 -19.47 -4.88
CA ARG A 131 0.12 -18.13 -4.29
C ARG A 131 1.32 -17.69 -3.46
N LEU A 132 1.86 -18.60 -2.65
CA LEU A 132 3.07 -18.38 -1.85
C LEU A 132 4.26 -18.00 -2.73
N ARG A 133 4.55 -18.82 -3.76
CA ARG A 133 5.64 -18.56 -4.69
C ARG A 133 5.45 -17.26 -5.46
N ALA A 134 4.22 -16.92 -5.85
CA ALA A 134 3.92 -15.64 -6.49
C ALA A 134 4.24 -14.47 -5.53
N HIS A 135 3.76 -14.52 -4.28
CA HIS A 135 4.05 -13.49 -3.29
C HIS A 135 5.56 -13.25 -3.11
N GLU A 136 6.34 -14.31 -2.92
CA GLU A 136 7.79 -14.22 -2.70
C GLU A 136 8.55 -13.82 -3.97
N ALA A 137 8.05 -14.26 -5.14
CA ALA A 137 8.58 -13.81 -6.42
C ALA A 137 8.49 -12.29 -6.55
N ALA A 138 7.50 -11.62 -5.94
CA ALA A 138 7.34 -10.16 -5.87
C ALA A 138 8.46 -9.41 -5.14
N TYR A 139 9.36 -10.14 -4.47
CA TYR A 139 10.58 -9.64 -3.82
C TYR A 139 11.86 -10.14 -4.52
N GLY A 140 11.71 -10.84 -5.66
CA GLY A 140 12.81 -11.46 -6.38
C GLY A 140 13.41 -12.64 -5.64
N LEU A 141 12.60 -13.28 -4.79
CA LEU A 141 12.98 -14.46 -4.01
C LEU A 141 12.49 -15.71 -4.72
N HIS A 142 13.27 -16.79 -4.61
CA HIS A 142 12.94 -18.07 -5.19
C HIS A 142 13.23 -19.20 -4.20
N PRO A 143 12.48 -20.31 -4.27
CA PRO A 143 12.66 -21.40 -3.34
C PRO A 143 13.94 -22.17 -3.63
N CYS A 144 14.67 -22.47 -2.56
CA CYS A 144 15.87 -23.26 -2.53
C CYS A 144 15.67 -24.41 -1.54
N ASP A 145 16.05 -25.61 -1.94
CA ASP A 145 16.05 -26.76 -1.03
C ASP A 145 17.07 -26.53 0.08
N ILE A 146 16.69 -26.80 1.33
CA ILE A 146 17.53 -26.80 2.52
C ILE A 146 17.27 -28.08 3.35
N VAL A 147 18.17 -28.31 4.31
CA VAL A 147 18.00 -29.33 5.35
C VAL A 147 18.06 -28.63 6.69
N LEU A 148 17.03 -28.83 7.50
CA LEU A 148 16.97 -28.38 8.89
C LEU A 148 17.36 -29.54 9.78
N ASP A 149 18.35 -29.35 10.64
CA ASP A 149 18.75 -30.36 11.62
C ASP A 149 18.06 -30.06 12.96
N GLY A 150 17.17 -30.96 13.38
CA GLY A 150 16.38 -30.83 14.61
C GLY A 150 16.61 -31.97 15.61
N ILE A 151 15.99 -31.85 16.78
CA ILE A 151 16.06 -32.87 17.86
C ILE A 151 15.49 -34.23 17.38
N ASP A 152 14.46 -34.20 16.53
CA ASP A 152 13.77 -35.38 15.99
C ASP A 152 14.37 -35.89 14.65
N GLY A 153 15.49 -35.32 14.22
CA GLY A 153 16.19 -35.68 12.97
C GLY A 153 16.13 -34.59 11.88
N SER A 154 16.81 -34.86 10.77
CA SER A 154 16.92 -33.92 9.64
C SER A 154 15.62 -33.85 8.82
N VAL A 155 15.12 -32.64 8.58
CA VAL A 155 13.92 -32.37 7.78
C VAL A 155 14.33 -31.64 6.48
N ARG A 156 13.85 -32.13 5.33
CA ARG A 156 14.01 -31.43 4.06
C ARG A 156 12.92 -30.39 3.91
N ALA A 157 13.30 -29.16 3.57
CA ALA A 157 12.37 -28.05 3.38
C ALA A 157 12.84 -27.13 2.24
N GLN A 158 11.99 -26.19 1.86
CA GLN A 158 12.33 -25.07 0.97
C GLN A 158 12.38 -23.77 1.77
N VAL A 159 13.31 -22.90 1.41
CA VAL A 159 13.40 -21.52 1.92
C VAL A 159 13.51 -20.57 0.74
N PHE A 160 12.91 -19.39 0.86
CA PHE A 160 13.00 -18.37 -0.18
C PHE A 160 14.31 -17.59 -0.05
N MET A 161 15.06 -17.54 -1.15
CA MET A 161 16.38 -16.89 -1.24
C MET A 161 16.41 -15.92 -2.42
N PRO A 162 17.12 -14.79 -2.31
CA PRO A 162 17.31 -13.89 -3.44
C PRO A 162 18.32 -14.44 -4.45
N ASP A 163 18.24 -13.96 -5.70
CA ASP A 163 19.37 -14.10 -6.63
C ASP A 163 20.63 -13.38 -6.10
N GLU A 164 21.81 -13.92 -6.40
CA GLU A 164 23.07 -13.32 -6.00
C GLU A 164 23.22 -11.88 -6.51
N GLY A 165 23.71 -10.98 -5.65
CA GLY A 165 23.93 -9.57 -5.99
C GLY A 165 22.67 -8.72 -6.10
N ARG A 166 21.47 -9.30 -6.02
CA ARG A 166 20.19 -8.56 -6.17
C ARG A 166 19.91 -7.57 -5.04
N TRP A 167 20.23 -7.98 -3.82
CA TRP A 167 19.99 -7.20 -2.60
C TRP A 167 21.28 -7.07 -1.80
N GLN A 168 21.48 -5.92 -1.16
CA GLN A 168 22.54 -5.71 -0.17
C GLN A 168 21.99 -6.09 1.22
N ALA A 169 22.86 -6.63 2.09
CA ALA A 169 22.45 -6.91 3.47
C ALA A 169 22.64 -5.66 4.33
N GLY A 170 21.55 -5.22 4.96
CA GLY A 170 21.54 -4.12 5.90
C GLY A 170 21.66 -4.58 7.35
N ALA A 171 20.95 -3.86 8.23
CA ALA A 171 20.86 -4.18 9.65
C ALA A 171 20.35 -5.62 9.90
N PRO A 172 20.66 -6.22 11.05
CA PRO A 172 20.05 -7.48 11.47
C PRO A 172 18.53 -7.39 11.42
N TRP A 173 17.87 -8.46 10.96
CA TRP A 173 16.42 -8.49 10.91
C TRP A 173 15.80 -8.70 12.29
N ASP A 174 14.81 -7.90 12.63
CA ASP A 174 13.95 -8.07 13.81
C ASP A 174 12.49 -8.22 13.35
N LEU A 175 11.95 -9.43 13.53
CA LEU A 175 10.56 -9.70 13.15
C LEU A 175 9.56 -8.98 14.07
N ALA A 176 9.87 -8.81 15.36
CA ALA A 176 8.95 -8.19 16.30
C ALA A 176 8.81 -6.69 15.99
N GLU A 177 9.94 -6.01 15.76
CA GLU A 177 9.95 -4.62 15.31
C GLU A 177 9.22 -4.46 13.97
N TRP A 178 9.47 -5.36 13.02
CA TRP A 178 8.80 -5.33 11.72
C TRP A 178 7.29 -5.52 11.84
N VAL A 179 6.82 -6.43 12.70
CA VAL A 179 5.39 -6.66 12.91
C VAL A 179 4.73 -5.39 13.47
N GLU A 180 5.37 -4.72 14.42
CA GLU A 180 4.85 -3.49 15.03
C GLU A 180 4.76 -2.32 14.02
N THR A 181 5.74 -2.21 13.13
CA THR A 181 5.91 -1.04 12.25
C THR A 181 5.32 -1.23 10.85
N HIS A 182 5.31 -2.45 10.33
CA HIS A 182 5.00 -2.75 8.93
C HIS A 182 4.01 -3.90 8.72
N GLY A 183 3.74 -4.72 9.74
CA GLY A 183 2.97 -5.97 9.61
C GLY A 183 1.57 -5.78 9.01
N GLU A 184 0.82 -4.79 9.48
CA GLU A 184 -0.53 -4.48 8.96
C GLU A 184 -0.49 -4.00 7.51
N LEU A 185 0.43 -3.09 7.19
CA LEU A 185 0.61 -2.55 5.84
C LEU A 185 1.01 -3.65 4.85
N ALA A 186 1.97 -4.50 5.23
CA ALA A 186 2.40 -5.65 4.42
C ALA A 186 1.22 -6.60 4.13
N THR A 187 0.43 -6.89 5.17
CA THR A 187 -0.74 -7.76 5.08
C THR A 187 -1.77 -7.17 4.11
N ALA A 188 -2.08 -5.88 4.24
CA ALA A 188 -3.03 -5.21 3.35
C ALA A 188 -2.52 -5.10 1.89
N ALA A 189 -1.20 -5.02 1.68
CA ALA A 189 -0.60 -4.94 0.35
C ALA A 189 -0.49 -6.30 -0.36
N ALA A 190 -0.42 -7.40 0.39
CA ALA A 190 -0.27 -8.75 -0.17
C ALA A 190 -1.37 -9.11 -1.18
N GLN A 191 -2.60 -8.59 -0.98
CA GLN A 191 -3.71 -8.79 -1.92
C GLN A 191 -3.41 -8.18 -3.30
N ASP A 192 -2.91 -6.96 -3.34
CA ASP A 192 -2.61 -6.26 -4.60
C ASP A 192 -1.43 -6.93 -5.32
N VAL A 193 -0.43 -7.39 -4.57
CA VAL A 193 0.72 -8.14 -5.11
C VAL A 193 0.27 -9.44 -5.78
N LEU A 194 -0.57 -10.23 -5.10
CA LEU A 194 -1.07 -11.49 -5.63
C LEU A 194 -1.94 -11.29 -6.87
N SER A 195 -2.77 -10.25 -6.88
CA SER A 195 -3.60 -9.92 -8.05
C SER A 195 -2.74 -9.46 -9.23
N ALA A 196 -1.71 -8.65 -9.01
CA ALA A 196 -0.88 -8.11 -10.08
C ALA A 196 -0.09 -9.20 -10.82
N LEU A 197 0.42 -10.20 -10.10
CA LEU A 197 1.23 -11.28 -10.67
C LEU A 197 0.45 -12.31 -11.49
N GLN A 198 -0.88 -12.20 -11.57
CA GLN A 198 -1.67 -12.97 -12.54
C GLN A 198 -1.39 -12.53 -13.98
N ASP A 199 -1.09 -11.24 -14.18
CA ASP A 199 -0.98 -10.62 -15.50
C ASP A 199 0.38 -9.92 -15.76
N MET A 200 1.27 -9.87 -14.78
CA MET A 200 2.52 -9.08 -14.82
C MET A 200 3.77 -9.89 -14.46
N THR A 201 4.92 -9.46 -14.96
CA THR A 201 6.22 -9.96 -14.49
C THR A 201 6.59 -9.37 -13.12
N PHE A 202 7.59 -9.96 -12.44
CA PHE A 202 8.14 -9.38 -11.21
C PHE A 202 8.50 -7.91 -11.37
N ASP A 203 9.31 -7.54 -12.36
CA ASP A 203 9.82 -6.16 -12.48
C ASP A 203 8.67 -5.16 -12.68
N GLN A 204 7.62 -5.59 -13.39
CA GLN A 204 6.42 -4.79 -13.59
C GLN A 204 5.59 -4.63 -12.32
N ALA A 205 5.43 -5.70 -11.53
CA ALA A 205 4.74 -5.63 -10.23
C ALA A 205 5.55 -4.83 -9.21
N TYR A 206 6.87 -5.05 -9.16
CA TYR A 206 7.79 -4.35 -8.26
C TYR A 206 7.82 -2.85 -8.55
N ALA A 207 7.85 -2.43 -9.82
CA ALA A 207 7.75 -1.02 -10.21
C ALA A 207 6.44 -0.35 -9.77
N ARG A 208 5.40 -1.12 -9.41
CA ARG A 208 4.09 -0.64 -8.95
C ARG A 208 3.91 -0.76 -7.43
N LYS A 209 4.91 -1.26 -6.72
CA LYS A 209 4.89 -1.45 -5.27
C LYS A 209 4.48 -0.18 -4.52
N PRO A 210 4.96 1.04 -4.86
CA PRO A 210 4.51 2.26 -4.19
C PRO A 210 2.99 2.45 -4.25
N GLN A 211 2.36 2.19 -5.41
CA GLN A 211 0.91 2.30 -5.56
C GLN A 211 0.15 1.23 -4.76
N PHE A 212 0.70 0.03 -4.64
CA PHE A 212 0.12 -1.02 -3.78
C PHE A 212 0.16 -0.62 -2.31
N LEU A 213 1.28 -0.06 -1.85
CA LEU A 213 1.43 0.41 -0.47
C LEU A 213 0.48 1.58 -0.15
N ILE A 214 0.30 2.53 -1.07
CA ILE A 214 -0.67 3.64 -0.88
C ILE A 214 -2.10 3.10 -0.72
N ARG A 215 -2.49 2.13 -1.54
CA ARG A 215 -3.81 1.48 -1.47
C ARG A 215 -3.98 0.70 -0.17
N ALA A 216 -2.96 -0.07 0.20
CA ALA A 216 -2.92 -0.83 1.44
C ALA A 216 -3.04 0.07 2.67
N ALA A 217 -2.28 1.18 2.73
CA ALA A 217 -2.35 2.16 3.81
C ALA A 217 -3.76 2.76 3.94
N SER A 218 -4.43 3.01 2.82
CA SER A 218 -5.81 3.51 2.82
C SER A 218 -6.80 2.47 3.38
N ARG A 219 -6.63 1.18 3.03
CA ARG A 219 -7.43 0.09 3.62
C ARG A 219 -7.20 -0.03 5.13
N VAL A 220 -5.96 0.10 5.60
CA VAL A 220 -5.63 0.10 7.04
C VAL A 220 -6.32 1.26 7.75
N ARG A 221 -6.19 2.50 7.25
CA ARG A 221 -6.89 3.67 7.82
C ARG A 221 -8.41 3.50 7.84
N ALA A 222 -8.98 2.87 6.82
CA ALA A 222 -10.43 2.65 6.73
C ALA A 222 -10.98 1.69 7.80
N GLN A 223 -10.13 0.92 8.51
CA GLN A 223 -10.55 0.06 9.61
C GLN A 223 -10.94 0.84 10.87
N MET A 224 -10.57 2.12 10.96
CA MET A 224 -10.95 2.98 12.07
C MET A 224 -12.48 3.08 12.20
N PRO A 225 -13.07 2.77 13.37
CA PRO A 225 -14.50 2.85 13.57
C PRO A 225 -15.03 4.25 13.27
N ARG A 226 -16.17 4.33 12.57
CA ARG A 226 -16.81 5.60 12.25
C ARG A 226 -18.17 5.73 12.93
N PRO A 227 -18.59 6.97 13.26
CA PRO A 227 -19.90 7.20 13.85
C PRO A 227 -21.02 6.63 12.98
N HIS A 228 -21.95 5.93 13.61
CA HIS A 228 -23.11 5.33 12.94
C HIS A 228 -24.37 5.45 13.82
N ALA A 229 -24.50 6.56 14.56
CA ALA A 229 -25.65 6.79 15.43
C ALA A 229 -26.99 6.85 14.66
N LEU A 230 -26.97 7.31 13.41
CA LEU A 230 -28.16 7.41 12.54
C LEU A 230 -28.14 6.40 11.37
N ARG A 231 -26.97 6.08 10.83
CA ARG A 231 -26.82 5.15 9.70
C ARG A 231 -26.67 3.70 10.19
N LYS A 232 -26.87 2.74 9.29
CA LYS A 232 -26.72 1.30 9.59
C LYS A 232 -25.35 1.01 10.22
N ALA A 233 -25.36 0.33 11.37
CA ALA A 233 -24.20 -0.35 11.91
C ALA A 233 -23.94 -1.63 11.08
N PRO A 234 -22.71 -1.84 10.57
CA PRO A 234 -22.41 -3.04 9.81
C PRO A 234 -22.27 -4.25 10.73
N GLU A 235 -22.88 -5.36 10.32
CA GLU A 235 -22.73 -6.69 10.91
C GLU A 235 -21.84 -7.56 10.00
N ALA A 236 -21.18 -8.56 10.57
CA ALA A 236 -20.44 -9.54 9.77
C ALA A 236 -21.41 -10.24 8.78
N GLY A 237 -21.03 -10.28 7.51
CA GLY A 237 -21.87 -10.83 6.43
C GLY A 237 -22.92 -9.88 5.87
N ASP A 238 -22.98 -8.62 6.30
CA ASP A 238 -23.83 -7.61 5.64
C ASP A 238 -23.41 -7.32 4.20
N VAL A 239 -22.14 -7.54 3.88
CA VAL A 239 -21.58 -7.44 2.53
C VAL A 239 -20.80 -8.71 2.26
N GLU A 240 -21.08 -9.34 1.13
CA GLU A 240 -20.40 -10.53 0.63
C GLU A 240 -19.76 -10.18 -0.70
N THR A 241 -18.43 -10.17 -0.76
CA THR A 241 -17.71 -10.02 -2.02
C THR A 241 -17.60 -11.38 -2.69
N VAL A 242 -18.22 -11.53 -3.86
CA VAL A 242 -18.18 -12.76 -4.65
C VAL A 242 -16.87 -12.85 -5.42
N SER A 243 -16.47 -11.76 -6.09
CA SER A 243 -15.18 -11.66 -6.77
C SER A 243 -14.75 -10.21 -6.95
N VAL A 244 -13.44 -10.02 -7.11
CA VAL A 244 -12.84 -8.74 -7.50
C VAL A 244 -11.97 -8.97 -8.72
N HIS A 245 -12.15 -8.15 -9.75
CA HIS A 245 -11.30 -8.09 -10.94
C HIS A 245 -10.67 -6.71 -11.03
N ILE A 246 -9.42 -6.59 -11.49
CA ILE A 246 -8.72 -5.30 -11.59
C ILE A 246 -8.42 -5.02 -13.07
N PRO A 247 -9.40 -4.55 -13.85
CA PRO A 247 -9.23 -4.35 -15.30
C PRO A 247 -8.22 -3.25 -15.65
N TYR A 248 -7.94 -2.35 -14.72
CA TYR A 248 -6.94 -1.28 -14.89
C TYR A 248 -6.14 -1.10 -13.61
N ALA A 249 -4.81 -1.15 -13.74
CA ALA A 249 -3.89 -0.74 -12.70
C ALA A 249 -2.68 -0.09 -13.38
N LYS A 250 -2.41 1.17 -13.05
CA LYS A 250 -1.18 1.92 -13.33
C LYS A 250 -0.90 2.79 -12.11
N PHE A 251 -0.80 4.10 -12.29
CA PHE A 251 -0.71 5.05 -11.18
C PHE A 251 -1.94 4.99 -10.26
N PHE A 252 -3.13 4.82 -10.85
CA PHE A 252 -4.38 4.52 -10.16
C PHE A 252 -4.86 3.11 -10.53
N ALA A 253 -5.88 2.61 -9.84
CA ALA A 253 -6.53 1.34 -10.18
C ALA A 253 -8.05 1.48 -10.32
N VAL A 254 -8.66 0.56 -11.08
CA VAL A 254 -10.10 0.30 -11.09
C VAL A 254 -10.28 -1.14 -10.63
N GLU A 255 -11.14 -1.32 -9.62
CA GLU A 255 -11.54 -2.61 -9.09
C GLU A 255 -13.02 -2.85 -9.44
N ASP A 256 -13.30 -3.92 -10.18
CA ASP A 256 -14.63 -4.38 -10.53
C ASP A 256 -15.06 -5.47 -9.54
N TYR A 257 -16.10 -5.18 -8.78
CA TYR A 257 -16.67 -6.05 -7.77
C TYR A 257 -17.92 -6.72 -8.28
N GLU A 258 -17.98 -8.04 -8.12
CA GLU A 258 -19.24 -8.76 -8.00
C GLU A 258 -19.50 -8.98 -6.51
N LEU A 259 -20.59 -8.41 -5.99
CA LEU A 259 -20.89 -8.43 -4.56
C LEU A 259 -22.38 -8.56 -4.28
N ARG A 260 -22.71 -8.91 -3.05
CA ARG A 260 -24.07 -8.89 -2.50
C ARG A 260 -24.06 -8.08 -1.22
N HIS A 261 -25.19 -7.47 -0.88
CA HIS A 261 -25.34 -6.84 0.42
C HIS A 261 -26.72 -7.07 1.01
N LYS A 262 -26.79 -7.05 2.34
CA LYS A 262 -28.05 -7.12 3.09
C LYS A 262 -28.86 -5.87 2.80
N ARG A 263 -30.10 -6.07 2.37
CA ARG A 263 -31.10 -5.03 2.16
C ARG A 263 -31.68 -4.59 3.51
N PHE A 264 -32.34 -3.43 3.54
CA PHE A 264 -32.93 -2.91 4.77
C PHE A 264 -34.12 -3.75 5.30
N ASP A 265 -34.71 -4.60 4.46
CA ASP A 265 -35.71 -5.60 4.86
C ASP A 265 -35.09 -6.88 5.47
N GLY A 266 -33.75 -6.95 5.54
CA GLY A 266 -33.00 -8.08 6.08
C GLY A 266 -32.64 -9.17 5.07
N SER A 267 -33.21 -9.16 3.87
CA SER A 267 -32.88 -10.11 2.80
C SER A 267 -31.52 -9.80 2.15
N MET A 268 -30.87 -10.79 1.54
CA MET A 268 -29.65 -10.56 0.76
C MET A 268 -30.00 -10.14 -0.67
N SER A 269 -29.27 -9.19 -1.23
CA SER A 269 -29.44 -8.81 -2.63
C SER A 269 -29.07 -9.96 -3.60
N ASP A 270 -29.52 -9.83 -4.84
CA ASP A 270 -28.88 -10.51 -5.97
C ASP A 270 -27.42 -10.01 -6.12
N VAL A 271 -26.63 -10.70 -6.94
CA VAL A 271 -25.26 -10.26 -7.25
C VAL A 271 -25.32 -8.93 -8.01
N LEU A 272 -24.51 -7.98 -7.56
CA LEU A 272 -24.39 -6.64 -8.09
C LEU A 272 -22.98 -6.44 -8.65
N SER A 273 -22.91 -5.88 -9.85
CA SER A 273 -21.66 -5.44 -10.46
C SER A 273 -21.38 -3.97 -10.13
N ARG A 274 -20.22 -3.65 -9.56
CA ARG A 274 -19.81 -2.30 -9.15
C ARG A 274 -18.34 -2.06 -9.44
N ALA A 275 -18.02 -0.98 -10.13
CA ALA A 275 -16.64 -0.53 -10.31
C ALA A 275 -16.28 0.52 -9.25
N ALA A 276 -15.07 0.42 -8.71
CA ALA A 276 -14.49 1.40 -7.80
C ALA A 276 -13.13 1.89 -8.33
N PHE A 277 -12.97 3.21 -8.42
CA PHE A 277 -11.72 3.88 -8.71
C PHE A 277 -10.92 4.06 -7.41
N VAL A 278 -9.67 3.62 -7.44
CA VAL A 278 -8.78 3.56 -6.28
C VAL A 278 -7.54 4.41 -6.53
N SER A 279 -7.40 5.49 -5.76
CA SER A 279 -6.31 6.46 -5.86
C SER A 279 -5.46 6.62 -4.59
N GLY A 280 -5.89 6.01 -3.48
CA GLY A 280 -5.37 6.29 -2.15
C GLY A 280 -6.15 7.40 -1.45
N ASP A 281 -5.91 7.58 -0.16
CA ASP A 281 -6.43 8.69 0.62
C ASP A 281 -5.59 9.96 0.43
N ALA A 282 -6.21 11.11 0.68
CA ALA A 282 -5.57 12.42 0.60
C ALA A 282 -5.83 13.22 1.88
N ALA A 283 -4.94 14.17 2.15
CA ALA A 283 -5.10 15.13 3.23
C ALA A 283 -5.03 16.56 2.68
N VAL A 284 -5.86 17.44 3.22
CA VAL A 284 -6.07 18.82 2.74
C VAL A 284 -6.01 19.77 3.92
N VAL A 285 -5.30 20.88 3.77
CA VAL A 285 -5.26 21.96 4.76
C VAL A 285 -5.58 23.28 4.09
N LEU A 286 -6.51 24.03 4.66
CA LEU A 286 -6.72 25.44 4.33
C LEU A 286 -5.93 26.29 5.34
N PRO A 287 -4.82 26.92 4.95
CA PRO A 287 -4.14 27.88 5.79
C PRO A 287 -5.04 29.08 6.08
N TYR A 288 -5.11 29.46 7.36
CA TYR A 288 -5.87 30.62 7.82
C TYR A 288 -5.06 31.43 8.82
N ASP A 289 -5.05 32.75 8.60
CA ASP A 289 -4.50 33.75 9.52
C ASP A 289 -5.65 34.45 10.26
N PRO A 290 -5.91 34.09 11.53
CA PRO A 290 -6.94 34.72 12.34
C PRO A 290 -6.65 36.17 12.73
N VAL A 291 -5.40 36.64 12.69
CA VAL A 291 -5.05 38.04 12.97
C VAL A 291 -5.43 38.90 11.76
N ARG A 292 -4.96 38.52 10.57
CA ARG A 292 -5.15 39.28 9.31
C ARG A 292 -6.44 38.98 8.58
N ASP A 293 -7.16 37.93 9.00
CA ASP A 293 -8.36 37.43 8.33
C ASP A 293 -8.14 36.98 6.89
N LYS A 294 -7.06 36.24 6.66
CA LYS A 294 -6.66 35.81 5.31
C LYS A 294 -6.59 34.30 5.20
N VAL A 295 -6.76 33.80 3.99
CA VAL A 295 -6.48 32.41 3.62
C VAL A 295 -5.46 32.37 2.49
N LEU A 296 -4.70 31.28 2.42
CA LEU A 296 -3.83 30.99 1.29
C LEU A 296 -4.45 29.86 0.47
N LEU A 297 -4.67 30.12 -0.81
CA LEU A 297 -5.06 29.14 -1.81
C LEU A 297 -3.87 28.85 -2.71
N ILE A 298 -3.94 27.74 -3.43
CA ILE A 298 -3.03 27.39 -4.51
C ILE A 298 -3.83 27.23 -5.80
N GLU A 299 -3.22 27.60 -6.92
CA GLU A 299 -3.76 27.41 -8.26
C GLU A 299 -2.88 26.43 -9.02
N GLN A 300 -3.50 25.38 -9.55
CA GLN A 300 -2.80 24.36 -10.32
C GLN A 300 -3.67 23.74 -11.41
N PHE A 301 -3.03 23.19 -12.44
CA PHE A 301 -3.70 22.46 -13.50
C PHE A 301 -4.24 21.11 -12.97
N ARG A 302 -5.50 20.79 -13.28
CA ARG A 302 -6.10 19.49 -12.98
C ARG A 302 -6.55 18.77 -14.24
N VAL A 303 -6.06 17.54 -14.41
CA VAL A 303 -6.39 16.71 -15.57
C VAL A 303 -7.86 16.30 -15.64
N GLY A 304 -8.57 16.22 -14.51
CA GLY A 304 -9.99 15.85 -14.46
C GLY A 304 -10.90 16.83 -15.22
N PRO A 305 -10.93 18.12 -14.83
CA PRO A 305 -11.59 19.18 -15.58
C PRO A 305 -11.17 19.23 -17.06
N HIS A 306 -9.88 19.08 -17.35
CA HIS A 306 -9.40 19.01 -18.73
C HIS A 306 -10.02 17.84 -19.51
N ALA A 307 -10.02 16.64 -18.94
CA ALA A 307 -10.62 15.44 -19.56
C ALA A 307 -12.14 15.54 -19.70
N ARG A 308 -12.81 16.30 -18.82
CA ARG A 308 -14.23 16.65 -18.95
C ARG A 308 -14.50 17.63 -20.11
N GLY A 309 -13.47 18.32 -20.59
CA GLY A 309 -13.59 19.35 -21.63
C GLY A 309 -13.88 20.75 -21.06
N ASP A 310 -13.47 21.02 -19.82
CA ASP A 310 -13.59 22.36 -19.25
C ASP A 310 -12.74 23.37 -20.02
N SER A 311 -13.28 24.57 -20.16
CA SER A 311 -12.59 25.70 -20.79
C SER A 311 -11.43 26.23 -19.96
N ASN A 312 -11.48 26.05 -18.63
CA ASN A 312 -10.40 26.40 -17.73
C ASN A 312 -10.11 25.23 -16.75
N PRO A 313 -9.03 24.46 -16.97
CA PRO A 313 -8.66 23.35 -16.07
C PRO A 313 -7.74 23.76 -14.90
N TRP A 314 -7.49 25.06 -14.69
CA TRP A 314 -6.78 25.55 -13.51
C TRP A 314 -7.76 25.87 -12.39
N LEU A 315 -7.56 25.24 -11.24
CA LEU A 315 -8.48 25.31 -10.11
C LEU A 315 -7.81 26.05 -8.95
N LEU A 316 -8.59 26.84 -8.22
CA LEU A 316 -8.22 27.38 -6.91
C LEU A 316 -8.55 26.35 -5.82
N GLU A 317 -7.54 25.98 -5.05
CA GLU A 317 -7.61 24.86 -4.11
C GLU A 317 -6.93 25.21 -2.78
N ALA A 318 -7.33 24.53 -1.71
CA ALA A 318 -6.52 24.40 -0.51
C ALA A 318 -5.32 23.48 -0.79
N ILE A 319 -4.27 23.60 0.03
CA ILE A 319 -3.05 22.77 -0.03
C ILE A 319 -3.44 21.31 0.21
N ALA A 320 -2.96 20.40 -0.64
CA ALA A 320 -3.42 19.02 -0.63
C ALA A 320 -2.38 18.04 -1.17
N GLY A 321 -2.31 16.86 -0.56
CA GLY A 321 -1.44 15.78 -1.02
C GLY A 321 -2.00 14.41 -0.72
N ARG A 322 -1.44 13.40 -1.41
CA ARG A 322 -1.72 12.00 -1.07
C ARG A 322 -0.99 11.64 0.22
N ILE A 323 -1.62 10.78 1.01
CA ILE A 323 -1.03 10.31 2.26
C ILE A 323 -0.10 9.15 1.94
N ASP A 324 1.19 9.37 2.14
CA ASP A 324 2.20 8.35 1.89
C ASP A 324 2.08 7.18 2.89
N PRO A 325 2.52 5.97 2.52
CA PRO A 325 2.50 4.84 3.43
C PRO A 325 3.29 5.14 4.71
N GLY A 326 2.65 4.96 5.87
CA GLY A 326 3.26 5.24 7.18
C GLY A 326 3.07 6.67 7.68
N GLU A 327 2.58 7.61 6.86
CA GLU A 327 2.22 8.95 7.33
C GLU A 327 0.80 8.99 7.93
N THR A 328 0.61 9.83 8.95
CA THR A 328 -0.72 10.28 9.37
C THR A 328 -1.20 11.44 8.47
N PRO A 329 -2.52 11.66 8.34
CA PRO A 329 -3.02 12.79 7.55
C PRO A 329 -2.49 14.16 8.03
N GLU A 330 -2.24 14.32 9.34
CA GLU A 330 -1.62 15.52 9.91
C GLU A 330 -0.17 15.71 9.49
N GLN A 331 0.60 14.62 9.38
CA GLN A 331 1.98 14.67 8.89
C GLN A 331 2.01 15.07 7.42
N THR A 332 1.14 14.46 6.61
CA THR A 332 1.00 14.78 5.18
C THR A 332 0.71 16.26 4.97
N VAL A 333 -0.33 16.84 5.59
CA VAL A 333 -0.65 18.26 5.35
C VAL A 333 0.45 19.22 5.82
N ARG A 334 1.26 18.84 6.82
CA ARG A 334 2.40 19.65 7.27
C ARG A 334 3.55 19.60 6.27
N ARG A 335 3.82 18.43 5.71
CA ARG A 335 4.80 18.26 4.62
C ARG A 335 4.36 19.06 3.39
N GLU A 336 3.12 18.87 2.94
CA GLU A 336 2.58 19.56 1.77
C GLU A 336 2.56 21.08 1.94
N ALA A 337 2.22 21.59 3.13
CA ALA A 337 2.27 23.04 3.38
C ALA A 337 3.67 23.64 3.16
N VAL A 338 4.72 22.89 3.51
CA VAL A 338 6.12 23.29 3.29
C VAL A 338 6.51 23.14 1.81
N GLU A 339 6.11 22.05 1.17
CA GLU A 339 6.47 21.74 -0.23
C GLU A 339 5.76 22.67 -1.24
N GLU A 340 4.45 22.85 -1.12
CA GLU A 340 3.62 23.61 -2.07
C GLU A 340 3.68 25.13 -1.84
N ALA A 341 3.79 25.57 -0.57
CA ALA A 341 3.65 26.98 -0.20
C ALA A 341 4.74 27.51 0.75
N LYS A 342 5.77 26.71 1.10
CA LYS A 342 6.83 27.08 2.05
C LYS A 342 6.29 27.58 3.39
N LEU A 343 5.15 27.03 3.79
CA LEU A 343 4.37 27.50 4.92
C LEU A 343 4.54 26.57 6.11
N SER A 344 4.78 27.14 7.29
CA SER A 344 4.71 26.41 8.55
C SER A 344 3.33 26.58 9.17
N VAL A 345 2.66 25.47 9.44
CA VAL A 345 1.36 25.43 10.13
C VAL A 345 1.60 25.22 11.63
N SER A 346 1.15 26.13 12.48
CA SER A 346 1.35 26.04 13.93
C SER A 346 0.34 25.10 14.59
N GLU A 347 -0.93 25.22 14.25
CA GLU A 347 -2.04 24.42 14.80
C GLU A 347 -2.85 23.80 13.65
N LEU A 348 -3.18 22.52 13.76
CA LEU A 348 -4.13 21.85 12.87
C LEU A 348 -5.45 21.67 13.59
N ILE A 349 -6.51 22.20 13.00
CA ILE A 349 -7.88 22.09 13.50
C ILE A 349 -8.63 21.18 12.54
N ALA A 350 -9.10 20.04 13.02
CA ALA A 350 -9.87 19.11 12.20
C ALA A 350 -11.12 19.82 11.61
N ALA A 351 -11.24 19.70 10.28
CA ALA A 351 -12.45 20.00 9.53
C ALA A 351 -13.22 18.69 9.25
N SER A 352 -14.32 18.77 8.49
CA SER A 352 -15.06 17.55 8.13
C SER A 352 -14.26 16.76 7.10
N SER A 353 -14.05 15.47 7.34
CA SER A 353 -13.45 14.54 6.37
C SER A 353 -14.55 13.80 5.62
N PHE A 354 -14.32 13.39 4.36
CA PHE A 354 -15.40 12.90 3.51
C PHE A 354 -14.93 11.97 2.36
N TYR A 355 -15.89 11.25 1.77
CA TYR A 355 -15.69 10.63 0.45
C TYR A 355 -16.12 11.62 -0.63
N PRO A 356 -15.26 11.93 -1.63
CA PRO A 356 -15.58 12.92 -2.65
C PRO A 356 -16.67 12.44 -3.61
N SER A 357 -16.72 11.14 -3.91
CA SER A 357 -17.77 10.53 -4.74
C SER A 357 -17.98 9.07 -4.35
N PRO A 358 -18.71 8.78 -3.25
CA PRO A 358 -18.79 7.44 -2.66
C PRO A 358 -19.47 6.40 -3.54
N GLY A 359 -20.11 6.80 -4.64
CA GLY A 359 -20.68 5.87 -5.60
C GLY A 359 -19.64 5.15 -6.47
N ALA A 360 -18.42 5.70 -6.58
CA ALA A 360 -17.40 5.17 -7.47
C ALA A 360 -15.96 5.35 -6.99
N LYS A 361 -15.65 6.26 -6.05
CA LYS A 361 -14.28 6.49 -5.57
C LYS A 361 -14.08 5.91 -4.17
N ALA A 362 -12.99 5.16 -4.01
CA ALA A 362 -12.57 4.61 -2.72
C ALA A 362 -11.81 5.63 -1.84
N GLU A 363 -11.29 6.70 -2.45
CA GLU A 363 -10.56 7.79 -1.81
C GLU A 363 -11.31 8.42 -0.62
N TYR A 364 -10.67 8.52 0.53
CA TYR A 364 -11.13 9.34 1.64
C TYR A 364 -10.24 10.58 1.81
N VAL A 365 -10.87 11.74 2.01
CA VAL A 365 -10.16 13.02 2.13
C VAL A 365 -10.26 13.53 3.55
N TYR A 366 -9.11 13.72 4.19
CA TYR A 366 -8.96 14.28 5.53
C TYR A 366 -8.75 15.79 5.42
N CYS A 367 -9.60 16.59 6.05
CA CYS A 367 -9.55 18.04 5.91
C CYS A 367 -9.20 18.74 7.23
N TYR A 368 -8.40 19.80 7.14
CA TYR A 368 -7.95 20.60 8.26
C TYR A 368 -8.03 22.10 7.94
N LEU A 369 -8.20 22.91 8.97
CA LEU A 369 -7.75 24.30 8.96
C LEU A 369 -6.36 24.34 9.58
N GLY A 370 -5.43 25.04 8.94
CA GLY A 370 -4.07 25.23 9.44
C GLY A 370 -3.87 26.67 9.89
N ILE A 371 -3.58 26.90 11.18
CA ILE A 371 -3.22 28.25 11.63
C ILE A 371 -1.81 28.56 11.15
N ALA A 372 -1.66 29.69 10.44
CA ALA A 372 -0.40 30.13 9.89
C ALA A 372 -0.32 31.67 9.84
N ASP A 373 0.90 32.20 9.85
CA ASP A 373 1.16 33.64 9.72
C ASP A 373 1.20 34.03 8.23
N LEU A 374 0.11 34.60 7.72
CA LEU A 374 -0.07 34.90 6.30
C LEU A 374 0.18 36.39 6.02
N HIS A 375 1.42 36.83 6.22
CA HIS A 375 1.93 38.13 5.81
C HIS A 375 2.09 38.21 4.27
N GLU A 376 2.30 39.41 3.71
CA GLU A 376 2.31 39.62 2.25
C GLU A 376 3.38 38.78 1.52
N ASP A 377 4.51 38.49 2.17
CA ASP A 377 5.59 37.67 1.58
C ASP A 377 5.36 36.15 1.73
N ALA A 378 4.26 35.72 2.39
CA ALA A 378 3.94 34.30 2.57
C ALA A 378 3.52 33.61 1.26
N ALA A 379 3.19 34.35 0.21
CA ALA A 379 2.72 33.83 -1.09
C ALA A 379 3.87 33.66 -2.10
N ALA A 380 4.88 32.84 -1.77
CA ALA A 380 5.96 32.51 -2.71
C ALA A 380 5.63 31.22 -3.49
N PRO A 381 5.76 31.20 -4.83
CA PRO A 381 5.58 29.96 -5.61
C PRO A 381 6.42 28.79 -5.08
N GLY A 382 5.82 27.61 -5.09
CA GLY A 382 6.38 26.34 -4.62
C GLY A 382 5.99 25.18 -5.54
N GLY A 383 6.01 23.96 -5.01
CA GLY A 383 5.82 22.72 -5.77
C GLY A 383 7.14 22.01 -6.08
N LYS A 384 7.06 20.74 -6.49
CA LYS A 384 8.22 19.93 -6.87
C LYS A 384 8.41 19.94 -8.39
N PRO A 385 9.46 20.60 -8.93
CA PRO A 385 9.71 20.63 -10.37
C PRO A 385 9.87 19.23 -10.98
N ASP A 386 10.43 18.29 -10.21
CA ASP A 386 10.65 16.90 -10.63
C ASP A 386 9.34 16.10 -10.73
N GLU A 387 8.24 16.56 -10.13
CA GLU A 387 6.90 15.96 -10.20
C GLU A 387 6.01 16.62 -11.28
N GLY A 388 6.54 17.61 -12.01
CA GLY A 388 5.81 18.33 -13.05
C GLY A 388 4.73 19.28 -12.52
N GLU A 389 4.81 19.64 -11.23
CA GLU A 389 3.87 20.56 -10.58
C GLU A 389 4.24 22.01 -10.87
N ASP A 390 3.25 22.80 -11.33
CA ASP A 390 3.33 24.25 -11.51
C ASP A 390 2.24 24.91 -10.66
N ILE A 391 2.63 25.38 -9.47
CA ILE A 391 1.73 25.82 -8.42
C ILE A 391 1.89 27.32 -8.15
N ARG A 392 0.78 28.05 -8.20
CA ARG A 392 0.73 29.49 -7.93
C ARG A 392 -0.09 29.79 -6.66
N PRO A 393 0.52 30.32 -5.59
CA PRO A 393 -0.20 30.67 -4.38
C PRO A 393 -0.98 31.99 -4.55
N HIS A 394 -2.14 32.06 -3.88
CA HIS A 394 -3.00 33.23 -3.82
C HIS A 394 -3.35 33.55 -2.37
N LEU A 395 -2.88 34.69 -1.88
CA LEU A 395 -3.23 35.20 -0.56
C LEU A 395 -4.43 36.14 -0.68
N VAL A 396 -5.56 35.75 -0.09
CA VAL A 396 -6.82 36.52 -0.18
C VAL A 396 -7.44 36.75 1.20
N SER A 397 -8.20 37.83 1.34
CA SER A 397 -9.02 38.03 2.55
C SER A 397 -10.12 36.98 2.63
N TYR A 398 -10.65 36.74 3.83
CA TYR A 398 -11.83 35.90 4.03
C TYR A 398 -13.02 36.36 3.18
N ASP A 399 -13.28 37.67 3.11
CA ASP A 399 -14.39 38.21 2.31
C ASP A 399 -14.21 37.92 0.81
N THR A 400 -13.00 38.06 0.28
CA THR A 400 -12.68 37.70 -1.11
C THR A 400 -12.81 36.19 -1.32
N PHE A 401 -12.32 35.37 -0.39
CA PHE A 401 -12.46 33.92 -0.45
C PHE A 401 -13.93 33.48 -0.53
N MET A 402 -14.80 34.07 0.28
CA MET A 402 -16.23 33.79 0.23
C MET A 402 -16.87 34.30 -1.08
N ALA A 403 -16.45 35.46 -1.59
CA ALA A 403 -16.92 35.97 -2.87
C ALA A 403 -16.53 35.07 -4.06
N LEU A 404 -15.34 34.45 -4.02
CA LEU A 404 -14.88 33.48 -5.03
C LEU A 404 -15.67 32.16 -4.98
N ILE A 405 -16.12 31.75 -3.79
CA ILE A 405 -17.03 30.61 -3.63
C ILE A 405 -18.40 30.94 -4.20
N ASP A 406 -18.95 32.11 -3.85
CA ASP A 406 -20.28 32.55 -4.29
C ASP A 406 -20.35 32.77 -5.81
N SER A 407 -19.24 33.19 -6.43
CA SER A 407 -19.14 33.35 -7.89
C SER A 407 -18.99 32.00 -8.63
N GLY A 408 -18.61 30.94 -7.93
CA GLY A 408 -18.26 29.64 -8.50
C GLY A 408 -16.85 29.55 -9.07
N GLU A 409 -15.99 30.54 -8.84
CA GLU A 409 -14.57 30.49 -9.23
C GLU A 409 -13.78 29.49 -8.38
N ILE A 410 -14.24 29.24 -7.16
CA ILE A 410 -13.81 28.08 -6.35
C ILE A 410 -14.89 27.00 -6.43
N ASP A 411 -14.57 25.92 -7.15
CA ASP A 411 -15.44 24.75 -7.33
C ASP A 411 -14.79 23.44 -6.85
N ASN A 412 -13.61 23.52 -6.22
CA ASN A 412 -12.92 22.38 -5.63
C ASN A 412 -13.62 21.93 -4.32
N GLY A 413 -14.19 20.72 -4.34
CA GLY A 413 -14.95 20.14 -3.23
C GLY A 413 -14.23 20.19 -1.86
N PRO A 414 -13.00 19.67 -1.71
CA PRO A 414 -12.27 19.76 -0.44
C PRO A 414 -12.09 21.18 0.08
N THR A 415 -11.84 22.15 -0.81
CA THR A 415 -11.71 23.57 -0.45
C THR A 415 -13.03 24.13 0.09
N LEU A 416 -14.16 23.78 -0.54
CA LEU A 416 -15.50 24.16 -0.06
C LEU A 416 -15.80 23.56 1.32
N ILE A 417 -15.37 22.32 1.58
CA ILE A 417 -15.52 21.68 2.91
C ILE A 417 -14.68 22.39 3.98
N CYS A 418 -13.45 22.77 3.66
CA CYS A 418 -12.63 23.60 4.53
C CYS A 418 -13.27 24.97 4.77
N ALA A 419 -13.84 25.61 3.74
CA ALA A 419 -14.57 26.87 3.88
C ALA A 419 -15.73 26.75 4.86
N MET A 420 -16.55 25.69 4.76
CA MET A 420 -17.63 25.44 5.72
C MET A 420 -17.13 25.30 7.16
N ALA A 421 -15.97 24.66 7.36
CA ALA A 421 -15.37 24.55 8.68
C ALA A 421 -14.89 25.92 9.19
N LEU A 422 -14.26 26.73 8.32
CA LEU A 422 -13.81 28.07 8.65
C LEU A 422 -14.99 28.98 9.00
N MET A 423 -16.05 29.02 8.20
CA MET A 423 -17.27 29.80 8.48
C MET A 423 -17.82 29.52 9.89
N ARG A 424 -17.77 28.27 10.34
CA ARG A 424 -18.28 27.86 11.67
C ARG A 424 -17.34 28.20 12.82
N LYS A 425 -16.03 28.31 12.56
CA LYS A 425 -14.99 28.44 13.59
C LYS A 425 -14.33 29.82 13.62
N ARG A 426 -14.50 30.62 12.56
CA ARG A 426 -13.80 31.90 12.35
C ARG A 426 -13.88 32.83 13.55
N ASP A 427 -15.08 33.14 14.03
CA ASP A 427 -15.25 34.11 15.12
C ASP A 427 -14.52 33.68 16.40
N ALA A 428 -14.58 32.39 16.74
CA ALA A 428 -13.87 31.84 17.89
C ALA A 428 -12.35 31.88 17.70
N LEU A 429 -11.86 31.61 16.49
CA LEU A 429 -10.42 31.68 16.18
C LEU A 429 -9.91 33.13 16.28
N ARG A 430 -10.62 34.09 15.69
CA ARG A 430 -10.26 35.51 15.76
C ARG A 430 -10.26 36.07 17.19
N GLN A 431 -11.20 35.61 18.03
CA GLN A 431 -11.29 36.02 19.42
C GLN A 431 -10.14 35.48 20.28
N ARG A 432 -9.67 34.26 20.01
CA ARG A 432 -8.52 33.66 20.71
C ARG A 432 -7.27 34.52 20.58
N ASP A 433 -6.98 35.00 19.36
CA ASP A 433 -5.76 35.77 19.09
C ASP A 433 -5.90 37.26 19.43
N SER A 434 -7.13 37.77 19.56
CA SER A 434 -7.35 39.12 20.09
C SER A 434 -7.13 39.21 21.61
N ALA A 435 -7.02 38.07 22.31
CA ALA A 435 -6.91 37.97 23.76
C ALA A 435 -5.50 37.59 24.27
N GLY A 436 -4.57 37.25 23.36
CA GLY A 436 -3.15 37.01 23.65
C GLY A 436 -2.30 38.15 23.12
#